data_AF-A0A355RCP3-F1
#
_entry.id   AF-A0A355RCP3-F1
#
_cell.length_a   1.000
_cell.length_b   1.000
_cell.length_c   1.000
_cell.angle_alpha   90.00
_cell.angle_beta   90.00
_cell.angle_gamma   90.00
#
_symmetry.space_group_name_H-M   'P 1'
#
loop_
_entity.id
_entity.type
_entity.pdbx_description
1 polymer ?
#
loop_
_entity_poly.entity_id
_entity_poly.type
_entity_poly.pdbx_seq_one_letter_code
_entity_poly.pdbx_strand_id
1 'polypeptide(L)'
;MAETEAAVAAALADAIGETAPMGPPLTKSEEDTLRVAVQKCWVVDIGSAAANVTVVLGMQMTPEGKVKPGSLRLVSSQGGADSATKTAFQAARRAVLRCQKGGYNLPTEKYEHWREIEMTFNPEKMRTR
;
A
#
# COMPACT_ATOMS: atom_id res chain seq x y z
N MET A 1 -6.45 -38.26 -24.20
CA MET A 1 -5.68 -37.05 -23.84
C MET A 1 -6.62 -35.96 -23.31
N ALA A 2 -7.38 -36.24 -22.24
CA ALA A 2 -8.34 -35.28 -21.66
C ALA A 2 -8.39 -35.31 -20.11
N GLU A 3 -7.55 -36.11 -19.45
CA GLU A 3 -7.56 -36.25 -17.98
C GLU A 3 -6.51 -35.38 -17.28
N THR A 4 -5.58 -34.77 -18.02
CA THR A 4 -4.48 -33.98 -17.44
C THR A 4 -4.86 -32.52 -17.13
N GLU A 5 -5.94 -31.99 -17.71
CA GLU A 5 -6.37 -30.60 -17.46
C GLU A 5 -7.17 -30.43 -16.17
N ALA A 6 -7.90 -31.47 -15.73
CA ALA A 6 -8.67 -31.41 -14.49
C ALA A 6 -7.78 -31.42 -13.23
N ALA A 7 -6.63 -32.09 -13.29
CA ALA A 7 -5.71 -32.19 -12.15
C ALA A 7 -4.94 -30.89 -11.87
N VAL A 8 -4.65 -30.08 -12.90
CA VAL A 8 -3.96 -28.80 -12.72
C VAL A 8 -4.87 -27.70 -12.17
N ALA A 9 -6.19 -27.76 -12.44
CA ALA A 9 -7.15 -26.82 -11.85
C ALA A 9 -7.36 -27.04 -10.34
N ALA A 10 -7.33 -28.30 -9.88
CA ALA A 10 -7.46 -28.63 -8.46
C ALA A 10 -6.21 -28.23 -7.65
N ALA A 11 -5.01 -28.33 -8.23
CA ALA A 11 -3.77 -27.92 -7.56
C ALA A 11 -3.63 -26.39 -7.44
N LEU A 12 -4.22 -25.62 -8.36
CA LEU A 12 -4.21 -24.15 -8.26
C LEU A 12 -5.14 -23.64 -7.13
N ALA A 13 -6.22 -24.36 -6.82
CA ALA A 13 -7.15 -24.01 -5.75
C ALA A 13 -6.55 -24.20 -4.34
N ASP A 14 -5.59 -25.11 -4.18
CA ASP A 14 -4.87 -25.34 -2.92
C ASP A 14 -3.66 -24.37 -2.74
N ALA A 15 -3.11 -23.88 -3.86
CA ALA A 15 -2.01 -22.91 -3.88
C ALA A 15 -2.48 -21.43 -3.78
N ILE A 16 -3.76 -21.14 -4.05
CA ILE A 16 -4.38 -19.90 -3.56
C ILE A 16 -4.70 -20.09 -2.09
N GLY A 17 -3.63 -20.14 -1.30
CA GLY A 17 -3.68 -20.20 0.14
C GLY A 17 -4.78 -19.29 0.65
N GLU A 18 -5.59 -19.89 1.50
CA GLU A 18 -6.56 -19.31 2.39
C GLU A 18 -6.00 -18.06 3.11
N THR A 19 -5.86 -16.95 2.40
CA THR A 19 -5.93 -15.63 2.99
C THR A 19 -7.39 -15.47 3.31
N ALA A 20 -7.77 -15.90 4.51
CA ALA A 20 -9.08 -15.67 5.11
C ALA A 20 -9.63 -14.32 4.62
N PRO A 21 -10.88 -14.24 4.11
CA PRO A 21 -11.47 -12.95 3.84
C PRO A 21 -11.47 -12.20 5.16
N MET A 22 -10.50 -11.29 5.32
CA MET A 22 -10.39 -10.37 6.42
C MET A 22 -11.60 -9.46 6.26
N GLY A 23 -12.78 -9.92 6.72
CA GLY A 23 -14.10 -9.29 6.65
C GLY A 23 -14.39 -8.52 5.35
N PRO A 24 -15.33 -7.56 5.37
CA PRO A 24 -15.46 -6.64 4.26
C PRO A 24 -14.12 -5.91 4.13
N PRO A 25 -13.46 -5.93 2.95
CA PRO A 25 -12.29 -5.09 2.76
C PRO A 25 -12.67 -3.64 3.10
N LEU A 26 -11.69 -2.86 3.55
CA LEU A 26 -11.85 -1.40 3.61
C LEU A 26 -12.63 -0.95 2.37
N THR A 27 -13.68 -0.16 2.56
CA THR A 27 -14.42 0.30 1.40
C THR A 27 -13.48 1.17 0.57
N LYS A 28 -13.57 1.07 -0.77
CA LYS A 28 -12.69 1.85 -1.65
C LYS A 28 -12.68 3.34 -1.32
N SER A 29 -13.78 3.87 -0.75
CA SER A 29 -13.89 5.26 -0.29
C SER A 29 -12.98 5.60 0.90
N GLU A 30 -12.76 4.65 1.82
CA GLU A 30 -11.88 4.84 2.98
C GLU A 30 -10.42 4.77 2.56
N GLU A 31 -10.05 3.81 1.71
CA GLU A 31 -8.71 3.72 1.11
C GLU A 31 -8.40 4.95 0.25
N ASP A 32 -9.39 5.45 -0.51
CA ASP A 32 -9.24 6.64 -1.34
C ASP A 32 -9.04 7.90 -0.48
N THR A 33 -9.75 8.02 0.64
CA THR A 33 -9.56 9.15 1.57
C THR A 33 -8.15 9.14 2.16
N LEU A 34 -7.66 7.98 2.60
CA LEU A 34 -6.29 7.79 3.07
C LEU A 34 -5.28 8.15 1.97
N ARG A 35 -5.50 7.63 0.75
CA ARG A 35 -4.66 7.91 -0.42
C ARG A 35 -4.61 9.39 -0.73
N VAL A 36 -5.75 10.07 -0.85
CA VAL A 36 -5.84 11.51 -1.13
C VAL A 36 -5.15 12.33 -0.05
N ALA A 37 -5.34 11.96 1.21
CA ALA A 37 -4.68 12.63 2.32
C ALA A 37 -3.15 12.45 2.25
N VAL A 38 -2.62 11.25 2.01
CA VAL A 38 -1.17 11.05 1.89
C VAL A 38 -0.60 11.72 0.64
N GLN A 39 -1.33 11.68 -0.48
CA GLN A 39 -0.95 12.33 -1.72
C GLN A 39 -0.70 13.83 -1.53
N LYS A 40 -1.50 14.53 -0.71
CA LYS A 40 -1.30 15.96 -0.41
C LYS A 40 0.05 16.28 0.22
N CYS A 41 0.67 15.34 0.95
CA CYS A 41 1.98 15.56 1.57
C CYS A 41 3.13 14.88 0.83
N TRP A 42 2.83 14.06 -0.17
CA TRP A 42 3.87 13.34 -0.90
C TRP A 42 4.52 14.26 -1.92
N VAL A 43 5.82 14.47 -1.74
CA VAL A 43 6.64 15.25 -2.65
C VAL A 43 7.59 14.27 -3.33
N VAL A 44 7.41 14.09 -4.64
CA VAL A 44 8.31 13.32 -5.49
C VAL A 44 9.18 14.29 -6.25
N ASP A 45 10.48 14.06 -6.22
CA ASP A 45 11.42 14.80 -7.03
C ASP A 45 11.41 14.23 -8.46
N ILE A 46 10.74 14.92 -9.38
CA ILE A 46 10.44 14.43 -10.74
C ILE A 46 11.72 14.25 -11.57
N GLY A 47 12.80 14.97 -11.23
CA GLY A 47 14.11 14.82 -11.86
C GLY A 47 14.95 13.65 -11.32
N SER A 48 14.51 13.01 -10.24
CA SER A 48 15.23 11.91 -9.60
C SER A 48 14.89 10.56 -10.21
N ALA A 49 15.84 9.62 -10.17
CA ALA A 49 15.58 8.23 -10.53
C ALA A 49 14.43 7.60 -9.73
N ALA A 50 14.11 8.13 -8.54
CA ALA A 50 12.97 7.74 -7.72
C ALA A 50 11.61 7.99 -8.40
N ALA A 51 11.52 8.92 -9.35
CA ALA A 51 10.31 9.19 -10.13
C ALA A 51 9.99 8.09 -11.16
N ASN A 52 10.89 7.12 -11.35
CA ASN A 52 10.66 5.93 -12.19
C ASN A 52 10.46 4.66 -11.36
N VAL A 53 10.33 4.78 -10.04
CA VAL A 53 10.17 3.65 -9.11
C VAL A 53 8.78 3.66 -8.53
N THR A 54 8.11 2.52 -8.60
CA THR A 54 6.90 2.26 -7.84
C THR A 54 7.27 1.51 -6.56
N VAL A 55 6.88 2.03 -5.40
CA VAL A 55 7.10 1.36 -4.11
C VAL A 55 5.78 1.08 -3.41
N VAL A 56 5.63 -0.12 -2.85
CA VAL A 56 4.50 -0.50 -2.01
C VAL A 56 4.98 -0.44 -0.56
N LEU A 57 4.38 0.45 0.23
CA LEU A 57 4.66 0.57 1.65
C LEU A 57 3.56 -0.12 2.45
N GLY A 58 3.96 -1.02 3.33
CA GLY A 58 3.11 -1.55 4.39
C GLY A 58 3.23 -0.63 5.59
N MET A 59 2.09 -0.28 6.18
CA MET A 59 2.05 0.54 7.38
C MET A 59 0.98 0.02 8.32
N GLN A 60 1.27 0.09 9.62
CA GLN A 60 0.29 -0.23 10.64
C GLN A 60 -0.34 1.03 11.23
N MET A 61 -1.66 0.99 11.38
CA MET A 61 -2.44 2.07 11.98
C MET A 61 -2.75 1.78 13.45
N THR A 62 -2.95 2.84 14.22
CA THR A 62 -3.51 2.81 15.57
C THR A 62 -5.04 2.88 15.48
N PRO A 63 -5.77 2.37 16.49
CA PRO A 63 -7.23 2.49 16.54
C PRO A 63 -7.71 3.95 16.56
N GLU A 64 -6.83 4.92 16.84
CA GLU A 64 -7.10 6.36 16.75
C GLU A 64 -7.04 6.90 15.30
N GLY A 65 -6.83 6.04 14.30
CA GLY A 65 -6.70 6.45 12.90
C GLY A 65 -5.38 7.13 12.59
N LYS A 66 -4.28 6.80 13.28
CA LYS A 66 -2.93 7.34 13.01
C LYS A 66 -1.98 6.23 12.58
N VAL A 67 -0.96 6.53 11.79
CA VAL A 67 0.07 5.54 11.40
C VAL A 67 1.14 5.45 12.49
N LYS A 68 1.52 4.23 12.84
CA LYS A 68 2.64 3.96 13.75
C LYS A 68 3.97 4.25 13.02
N PRO A 69 4.80 5.20 13.49
CA PRO A 69 6.00 5.59 12.74
C PRO A 69 7.06 4.51 12.57
N GLY A 70 7.07 3.52 13.47
CA GLY A 70 7.98 2.38 13.44
C GLY A 70 7.47 1.19 12.63
N SER A 71 6.22 1.18 12.18
CA SER A 71 5.64 0.05 11.43
C SER A 71 5.78 0.16 9.91
N LEU A 72 6.27 1.31 9.43
CA LEU A 72 6.45 1.58 8.00
C LEU A 72 7.55 0.69 7.43
N ARG A 73 7.16 -0.25 6.57
CA ARG A 73 8.05 -1.21 5.91
C ARG A 73 7.87 -1.17 4.40
N LEU A 74 8.96 -1.43 3.67
CA LEU A 74 8.87 -1.65 2.23
C LEU A 74 8.31 -3.06 2.02
N VAL A 75 7.13 -3.16 1.41
CA VAL A 75 6.51 -4.45 1.06
C VAL A 75 7.06 -4.93 -0.28
N SER A 76 7.04 -4.04 -1.27
CA SER A 76 7.53 -4.35 -2.61
C SER A 76 8.03 -3.07 -3.29
N SER A 77 8.87 -3.24 -4.30
CA SER A 77 9.35 -2.16 -5.13
C SER A 77 9.54 -2.66 -6.55
N GLN A 78 9.22 -1.81 -7.52
CA GLN A 78 9.27 -2.15 -8.93
C GLN A 78 9.76 -0.95 -9.74
N GLY A 79 10.67 -1.21 -10.67
CA GLY A 79 11.33 -0.18 -11.46
C GLY A 79 12.52 0.46 -10.75
N GLY A 80 13.47 0.96 -11.54
CA GLY A 80 14.69 1.64 -11.10
C GLY A 80 15.68 0.78 -10.30
N ALA A 81 16.75 1.44 -9.84
CA ALA A 81 17.81 0.83 -9.05
C ALA A 81 17.51 0.88 -7.54
N ASP A 82 18.17 0.05 -6.73
CA ASP A 82 18.02 0.01 -5.27
C ASP A 82 18.16 1.38 -4.57
N SER A 83 19.06 2.23 -5.07
CA SER A 83 19.25 3.59 -4.55
C SER A 83 18.02 4.48 -4.77
N ALA A 84 17.38 4.35 -5.93
CA ALA A 84 16.15 5.06 -6.27
C ALA A 84 14.98 4.53 -5.42
N THR A 85 14.88 3.21 -5.24
CA THR A 85 13.90 2.56 -4.35
C THR A 85 14.01 3.07 -2.92
N LYS A 86 15.22 3.13 -2.36
CA LYS A 86 15.45 3.66 -1.00
C LYS A 86 15.00 5.12 -0.88
N THR A 87 15.26 5.92 -1.91
CA THR A 87 14.86 7.32 -1.95
C THR A 87 13.33 7.47 -2.01
N ALA A 88 12.67 6.72 -2.89
CA ALA A 88 11.21 6.68 -3.00
C ALA A 88 10.55 6.22 -1.69
N PHE A 89 11.08 5.16 -1.07
CA PHE A 89 10.61 4.66 0.22
C PHE A 89 10.71 5.73 1.32
N GLN A 90 11.85 6.42 1.42
CA GLN A 90 12.00 7.50 2.42
C GLN A 90 11.05 8.66 2.16
N ALA A 91 10.85 9.05 0.90
CA ALA A 91 9.91 10.11 0.53
C ALA A 91 8.48 9.74 0.92
N ALA A 92 8.04 8.52 0.59
CA ALA A 92 6.74 7.98 0.96
C ALA A 92 6.55 7.93 2.49
N ARG A 93 7.54 7.42 3.23
CA ARG A 93 7.51 7.35 4.70
C ARG A 93 7.34 8.74 5.33
N ARG A 94 8.06 9.75 4.83
CA ARG A 94 7.93 11.14 5.30
C ARG A 94 6.55 11.73 4.99
N ALA A 95 5.99 11.43 3.81
CA ALA A 95 4.69 11.92 3.40
C ALA A 95 3.56 11.43 4.31
N VAL A 96 3.53 10.13 4.60
CA VAL A 96 2.57 9.51 5.52
C VAL A 96 2.65 10.17 6.89
N LEU A 97 3.85 10.26 7.46
CA LEU A 97 4.07 10.85 8.79
C LEU A 97 3.75 12.35 8.86
N ARG A 98 3.91 13.07 7.76
CA ARG A 98 3.58 14.50 7.68
C ARG A 98 2.07 14.72 7.58
N CYS A 99 1.37 13.91 6.81
CA CYS A 99 -0.06 14.10 6.56
C CYS A 99 -0.97 13.49 7.62
N GLN A 100 -0.50 12.52 8.39
CA GLN A 100 -1.28 11.95 9.49
C GLN A 100 -1.54 12.90 10.67
N LYS A 101 -1.04 14.14 10.66
CA LYS A 101 -1.17 15.10 11.78
C LYS A 101 -2.62 15.32 12.23
N GLY A 102 -3.59 15.19 11.31
CA GLY A 102 -5.02 15.30 11.61
C GLY A 102 -5.72 13.98 11.97
N GLY A 103 -5.03 12.84 11.85
CA GLY A 103 -5.67 11.51 11.87
C GLY A 103 -6.52 11.23 10.62
N TYR A 104 -6.73 9.96 10.33
CA TYR A 104 -7.64 9.51 9.28
C TYR A 104 -8.99 9.17 9.91
N ASN A 105 -10.07 9.62 9.27
CA ASN A 105 -11.42 9.34 9.73
C ASN A 105 -11.83 7.93 9.29
N LEU A 106 -11.38 6.93 10.04
CA LEU A 106 -11.64 5.51 9.78
C LEU A 106 -12.51 4.92 10.90
N PRO A 107 -13.51 4.08 10.59
CA PRO A 107 -14.40 3.49 11.57
C PRO A 107 -13.67 2.42 12.39
N THR A 108 -13.61 2.62 13.69
CA THR A 108 -12.90 1.74 14.66
C THR A 108 -13.48 0.33 14.72
N GLU A 109 -14.77 0.16 14.42
CA GLU A 109 -15.43 -1.15 14.33
C GLU A 109 -14.76 -2.07 13.28
N LYS A 110 -14.10 -1.49 12.27
CA LYS A 110 -13.41 -2.22 11.20
C LYS A 110 -11.89 -2.22 11.36
N TYR A 111 -11.38 -1.91 12.55
CA TYR A 111 -9.94 -1.75 12.77
C TYR A 111 -9.11 -2.93 12.27
N GLU A 112 -9.57 -4.16 12.45
CA GLU A 112 -8.85 -5.35 11.98
C GLU A 112 -8.62 -5.38 10.45
N HIS A 113 -9.45 -4.68 9.67
CA HIS A 113 -9.32 -4.55 8.21
C HIS A 113 -8.33 -3.48 7.77
N TRP A 114 -8.06 -2.50 8.63
CA TRP A 114 -7.25 -1.33 8.30
C TRP A 114 -6.09 -1.07 9.25
N ARG A 115 -5.89 -1.96 10.23
CA ARG A 115 -4.73 -1.94 11.12
C ARG A 115 -3.44 -2.14 10.36
N GLU A 116 -3.47 -2.81 9.22
CA GLU A 116 -2.35 -3.00 8.32
C GLU A 116 -2.82 -2.67 6.91
N ILE A 117 -2.26 -1.61 6.33
CA ILE A 117 -2.61 -1.13 5.01
C ILE A 117 -1.35 -1.14 4.16
N GLU A 118 -1.50 -1.64 2.94
CA GLU A 118 -0.48 -1.56 1.91
C GLU A 118 -0.84 -0.45 0.94
N MET A 119 0.07 0.49 0.74
CA MET A 119 -0.14 1.62 -0.13
C MET A 119 0.91 1.68 -1.22
N THR A 120 0.44 1.66 -2.47
CA THR A 120 1.28 1.74 -3.66
C THR A 120 1.54 3.19 -4.03
N PHE A 121 2.79 3.57 -4.01
CA PHE A 121 3.30 4.85 -4.46
C PHE A 121 3.84 4.69 -5.87
N ASN A 122 3.03 5.06 -6.86
CA ASN A 122 3.41 5.10 -8.26
C ASN A 122 3.48 6.57 -8.74
N PRO A 123 4.67 7.09 -9.06
CA PRO A 123 4.84 8.47 -9.51
C PRO A 123 4.20 8.75 -10.88
N GLU A 124 4.14 7.78 -11.80
CA GLU A 124 3.50 7.95 -13.12
C GLU A 124 1.99 8.17 -13.00
N LYS A 125 1.30 7.37 -12.16
CA LYS A 125 -0.13 7.52 -11.88
C LYS A 125 -0.46 8.82 -11.13
N MET A 126 0.53 9.46 -10.52
CA MET A 126 0.36 10.72 -9.80
C MET A 126 0.78 11.94 -10.63
N ARG A 127 1.34 11.74 -11.83
CA ARG A 127 1.70 12.81 -12.78
C ARG A 127 0.48 13.43 -13.49
N THR A 128 -0.67 12.75 -13.49
CA THR A 128 -1.81 13.02 -14.40
C THR A 128 -3.00 13.73 -13.75
N ARG A 129 -2.79 14.62 -12.77
CA ARG A 129 -3.84 15.55 -12.32
C ARG A 129 -3.34 16.96 -12.10
#